data_AF-A0A9P7EX40-F1
#
_entry.id   AF-A0A9P7EX40-F1
#
_cell.length_a   1.000
_cell.length_b   1.000
_cell.length_c   1.000
_cell.angle_alpha   90.00
_cell.angle_beta   90.00
_cell.angle_gamma   90.00
#
_symmetry.space_group_name_H-M   'P 1'
#
loop_
_entity.id
_entity.type
_entity.pdbx_description
1 polymer ?
#
loop_
_entity_poly.entity_id
_entity_poly.type
_entity_poly.pdbx_seq_one_letter_code
_entity_poly.pdbx_strand_id
1 'polypeptide(L)' 'ELLQYYQQFRPIAIWLIANSKISTCEHDRYFWQGLPHAVRLVINQRLQLKDPNYTRSEATDFEKVVEAGHFVLSDDAFD' A
#
# COMPACT_ATOMS: atom_id res chain seq x y z
N GLU A 1 1.57 3.21 -12.38
CA GLU A 1 2.01 4.09 -11.28
C GLU A 1 2.38 3.37 -9.98
N LEU A 2 1.53 2.49 -9.42
CA LEU A 2 1.82 1.77 -8.17
C LEU A 2 3.07 0.87 -8.24
N LEU A 3 3.25 0.12 -9.34
CA LEU A 3 4.41 -0.75 -9.52
C LEU A 3 5.73 0.06 -9.55
N GLN A 4 5.73 1.20 -10.23
CA GLN A 4 6.90 2.09 -10.31
C GLN A 4 7.22 2.70 -8.94
N TYR A 5 6.20 3.13 -8.19
CA TYR A 5 6.37 3.59 -6.81
C TYR A 5 6.97 2.48 -5.93
N TYR A 6 6.41 1.27 -6.00
CA TYR A 6 6.91 0.11 -5.25
C TYR A 6 8.38 -0.19 -5.54
N GLN A 7 8.77 -0.17 -6.83
CA GLN A 7 10.15 -0.40 -7.26
C GLN A 7 11.13 0.64 -6.67
N GLN A 8 10.70 1.90 -6.53
CA GLN A 8 11.54 2.96 -5.93
C GLN A 8 11.57 2.90 -4.40
N PHE A 9 10.44 2.58 -3.77
CA PHE A 9 10.30 2.53 -2.32
C PHE A 9 11.03 1.32 -1.71
N ARG A 10 10.86 0.14 -2.30
CA ARG A 10 11.36 -1.15 -1.79
C ARG A 10 12.86 -1.15 -1.40
N PRO A 11 13.81 -0.70 -2.24
CA PRO A 11 15.23 -0.77 -1.87
C PRO A 11 15.57 0.11 -0.66
N ILE A 12 14.93 1.28 -0.53
CA ILE A 12 15.15 2.22 0.59
C ILE A 12 14.56 1.63 1.88
N ALA A 13 13.32 1.15 1.80
CA ALA A 13 12.60 0.50 2.89
C ALA A 13 13.36 -0.71 3.45
N ILE A 14 13.83 -1.61 2.58
CA ILE A 14 14.59 -2.80 2.99
C ILE A 14 15.86 -2.40 3.73
N TRP A 15 16.60 -1.42 3.22
CA TRP A 15 17.82 -0.94 3.88
C TRP A 15 17.51 -0.35 5.26
N LEU A 16 16.44 0.43 5.39
CA LEU A 16 16.04 1.03 6.67
C LEU A 16 15.64 -0.02 7.71
N ILE A 17 14.89 -1.05 7.32
CA ILE A 17 14.53 -2.17 8.21
C ILE A 17 15.78 -2.95 8.62
N ALA A 18 16.65 -3.30 7.66
CA ALA A 18 17.86 -4.07 7.92
C ALA A 18 18.84 -3.36 8.88
N ASN A 19 18.79 -2.03 8.91
CA ASN A 19 19.61 -1.20 9.81
C ASN A 19 18.84 -0.75 11.06
N SER A 20 17.69 -1.36 11.36
CA SER A 20 16.82 -1.04 12.50
C SER A 20 16.48 0.46 12.62
N LYS A 21 16.39 1.15 11.48
CA LYS A 21 16.01 2.57 11.42
C LYS A 21 14.51 2.76 11.47
N ILE A 22 13.76 1.77 10.99
CA ILE A 22 12.31 1.70 11.03
C ILE A 22 11.89 0.26 11.37
N SER A 23 10.78 0.12 12.07
CA SER A 23 10.07 -1.14 12.27
C SER A 23 9.25 -1.54 11.05
N THR A 24 8.78 -2.79 11.00
CA THR A 24 7.82 -3.25 9.97
C THR A 24 6.51 -2.45 10.02
N CYS A 25 6.04 -2.07 11.21
CA CYS A 25 4.85 -1.25 11.36
C CYS A 25 5.03 0.16 10.77
N GLU A 26 6.21 0.76 10.96
CA GLU A 26 6.57 2.05 10.37
C GLU A 26 6.74 1.95 8.85
N HIS A 27 7.32 0.85 8.37
CA HIS A 27 7.41 0.54 6.94
C HIS A 27 6.03 0.57 6.27
N ASP A 28 5.05 -0.16 6.82
CA ASP A 28 3.71 -0.26 6.26
C ASP A 28 3.00 1.10 6.27
N ARG A 29 3.16 1.84 7.38
CA ARG A 29 2.67 3.21 7.51
C ARG A 29 3.29 4.14 6.47
N TYR A 30 4.60 4.10 6.27
CA TYR A 30 5.29 4.95 5.30
C TYR A 30 4.94 4.58 3.87
N PHE A 31 4.82 3.28 3.57
CA PHE A 31 4.36 2.82 2.27
C PHE A 31 2.97 3.40 1.97
N TRP A 32 2.03 3.26 2.90
CA TRP A 32 0.69 3.80 2.78
C TRP A 32 0.67 5.33 2.65
N GLN A 33 1.50 6.05 3.41
CA GLN A 33 1.56 7.51 3.37
C GLN A 33 2.16 8.06 2.07
N GLY A 34 3.13 7.36 1.47
CA GLY A 34 3.80 7.79 0.24
C GLY A 34 2.99 7.58 -1.03
N LEU A 35 1.87 6.88 -0.97
CA LEU A 35 0.98 6.70 -2.12
C LEU A 35 0.24 7.99 -2.50
N PRO A 36 0.07 8.28 -3.81
CA PRO A 36 -0.77 9.37 -4.28
C PRO A 36 -2.18 9.32 -3.68
N HIS A 37 -2.76 10.48 -3.38
CA HIS A 37 -4.09 10.56 -2.75
C HIS A 37 -5.17 9.80 -3.54
N ALA A 38 -5.16 9.94 -4.87
CA ALA A 38 -6.10 9.23 -5.75
C ALA A 38 -5.98 7.70 -5.60
N VAL A 39 -4.75 7.16 -5.62
CA VAL A 39 -4.49 5.73 -5.44
C VAL A 39 -4.97 5.23 -4.08
N ARG A 40 -4.69 5.98 -3.00
CA ARG A 40 -5.18 5.64 -1.66
C ARG A 40 -6.69 5.61 -1.58
N LEU A 41 -7.39 6.53 -2.26
CA LEU A 41 -8.84 6.57 -2.24
C LEU A 41 -9.44 5.30 -2.86
N VAL A 42 -8.93 4.88 -4.01
CA VAL A 42 -9.42 3.69 -4.71
C VAL A 42 -9.09 2.41 -3.93
N ILE A 43 -7.88 2.31 -3.36
CA ILE A 43 -7.51 1.18 -2.49
C ILE A 43 -8.39 1.12 -1.24
N ASN A 44 -8.64 2.26 -0.58
CA ASN A 44 -9.54 2.32 0.58
C ASN A 44 -10.95 1.81 0.25
N GLN A 45 -11.51 2.23 -0.89
CA GLN A 45 -12.82 1.77 -1.32
C GLN A 45 -12.85 0.25 -1.52
N ARG A 46 -11.81 -0.31 -2.17
CA ARG A 46 -11.70 -1.76 -2.34
C ARG A 46 -11.59 -2.51 -1.02
N LEU A 47 -10.81 -2.00 -0.07
CA LEU A 47 -10.65 -2.60 1.25
C LEU A 47 -11.96 -2.58 2.05
N GLN A 48 -12.69 -1.46 2.03
CA GLN A 48 -14.01 -1.36 2.67
C GLN A 48 -15.04 -2.32 2.09
N LEU A 49 -14.98 -2.60 0.79
CA LEU A 49 -15.85 -3.59 0.16
C LEU A 49 -15.49 -5.03 0.54
N LYS A 50 -14.21 -5.31 0.77
CA LYS A 50 -13.70 -6.66 1.07
C LYS A 50 -13.79 -7.00 2.55
N ASP A 51 -13.64 -6.02 3.43
CA ASP A 51 -13.61 -6.20 4.89
C ASP A 51 -14.49 -5.13 5.59
N PRO A 52 -15.66 -5.53 6.12
CA PRO A 52 -16.57 -4.62 6.83
C PRO A 52 -15.97 -4.01 8.11
N ASN A 53 -14.94 -4.64 8.69
CA ASN A 53 -14.27 -4.15 9.89
C ASN A 53 -13.09 -3.23 9.57
N TYR A 54 -12.79 -3.02 8.27
CA TYR A 54 -11.71 -2.15 7.86
C TYR A 54 -11.96 -0.70 8.28
N THR A 55 -10.98 -0.14 9.00
CA THR A 55 -11.00 1.24 9.48
C THR A 55 -9.88 2.04 8.84
N ARG A 56 -10.21 3.26 8.40
CA ARG A 56 -9.25 4.18 7.75
C ARG A 56 -8.30 4.89 8.73
N SER A 57 -8.49 4.75 10.04
CA SER A 57 -7.67 5.45 11.04
C SER A 57 -6.35 4.75 11.35
N GLU A 58 -6.17 3.51 10.90
CA GLU A 58 -4.96 2.73 11.13
C GLU A 58 -4.13 2.58 9.85
N ALA A 59 -2.82 2.38 10.02
CA ALA A 59 -1.95 2.04 8.90
C ALA A 59 -2.42 0.70 8.33
N THR A 60 -2.72 0.69 7.04
CA THR A 60 -3.12 -0.54 6.37
C THR A 60 -1.89 -1.40 6.14
N ASP A 61 -1.99 -2.67 6.51
CA ASP A 61 -0.97 -3.69 6.26
C ASP A 61 -0.50 -3.63 4.79
N PHE A 62 0.81 -3.64 4.60
CA PHE A 62 1.43 -3.56 3.29
C PHE A 62 0.87 -4.60 2.31
N GLU A 63 0.68 -5.85 2.73
CA GLU A 63 0.19 -6.92 1.85
C GLU A 63 -1.23 -6.63 1.37
N LYS A 64 -2.10 -6.13 2.26
CA LYS A 64 -3.47 -5.75 1.91
C LYS A 64 -3.49 -4.59 0.92
N VAL A 65 -2.60 -3.61 1.09
CA VAL A 65 -2.48 -2.46 0.17
C VAL A 65 -2.02 -2.93 -1.21
N VAL A 66 -1.03 -3.82 -1.28
CA VAL A 66 -0.51 -4.36 -2.55
C VAL A 66 -1.57 -5.20 -3.25
N GLU A 67 -2.26 -6.09 -2.53
CA GLU A 67 -3.32 -6.93 -3.10
C GLU A 67 -4.46 -6.07 -3.66
N ALA A 68 -4.98 -5.12 -2.86
CA ALA A 68 -6.03 -4.21 -3.31
C ALA A 68 -5.56 -3.30 -4.45
N GLY A 69 -4.31 -2.83 -4.38
CA GLY A 69 -3.66 -2.01 -5.39
C GLY A 69 -3.51 -2.71 -6.74
N HIS A 70 -3.09 -3.98 -6.75
CA HIS A 70 -3.10 -4.81 -7.96
C HIS A 70 -4.50 -4.94 -8.53
N PHE A 71 -5.50 -5.23 -7.70
CA PHE A 71 -6.86 -5.39 -8.19
C PHE A 71 -7.43 -4.11 -8.84
N VAL A 72 -7.18 -2.94 -8.24
CA VAL A 72 -7.79 -1.68 -8.71
C VAL A 72 -6.99 -0.96 -9.78
N LEU A 73 -5.72 -1.31 -9.99
CA LEU A 73 -4.82 -0.67 -10.95
C LEU A 73 -4.31 -1.61 -12.04
N SER A 74 -4.61 -2.91 -11.98
CA SER A 74 -4.42 -3.79 -13.13
C SER A 74 -5.45 -3.42 -14.19
N ASP A 75 -4.96 -3.09 -15.40
CA ASP A 75 -5.78 -2.80 -16.59
C ASP A 75 -6.63 -4.00 -17.07
N ASP A 76 -6.45 -5.20 -16.48
CA ASP A 76 -7.22 -6.42 -16.79
C ASP A 76 -8.72 -6.34 -16.46
N ALA A 77 -9.24 -5.18 -16.05
CA ALA A 77 -10.64 -5.07 -15.70
C ALA A 77 -11.57 -5.19 -16.93
N PHE A 78 -11.17 -4.77 -18.13
CA PHE A 78 -11.93 -4.98 -19.39
C PHE A 78 -11.05 -4.74 -20.63
N ASP A 79 -10.36 -5.78 -21.11
CA ASP A 79 -9.98 -5.94 -22.53
C ASP A 79 -10.69 -7.18 -23.11
#